data_AF-A0A919AMN3-F1
#
_entry.id   AF-A0A919AMN3-F1
#
_cell.length_a   1.000
_cell.length_b   1.000
_cell.length_c   1.000
_cell.angle_alpha   90.00
_cell.angle_beta   90.00
_cell.angle_gamma   90.00
#
_symmetry.space_group_name_H-M   'P 1'
#
loop_
_entity.id
_entity.type
_entity.pdbx_description
1 polymer ?
#
loop_
_entity_poly.entity_id
_entity_poly.type
_entity_poly.pdbx_seq_one_letter_code
_entity_poly.pdbx_strand_id
1 'polypeptide(L)'
;MVIELAEPLSPAALREFRALMVGLSSHFDEKRPGFFDVNVPAERLGVEDRREEDWRKPFPLPLLGSTSADEELTALVGFNPQREDWRRPFLVYLMGPGVGDESIFEAEHADEPEVEAVLGFRPTHAVNVSAGCNGEIDHVATALLTAAVMDVIGGVAKAELLDGQVSVVAGLPGVLGIADDDWMVLGTAEFLRAWVGHPAFRLVK
;
A
#
# COMPACT_ATOMS: atom_id res chain seq x y z
N MET A 1 -3.49 -1.20 1.88
CA MET A 1 -4.30 -1.62 0.72
C MET A 1 -3.89 -3.02 0.34
N VAL A 2 -4.82 -3.81 -0.18
CA VAL A 2 -4.57 -5.22 -0.53
C VAL A 2 -4.90 -5.43 -2.01
N ILE A 3 -4.13 -6.28 -2.70
CA ILE A 3 -4.41 -6.74 -4.07
C ILE A 3 -4.80 -8.21 -3.97
N GLU A 4 -6.06 -8.52 -4.24
CA GLU A 4 -6.61 -9.87 -4.24
C GLU A 4 -6.26 -10.63 -5.52
N LEU A 5 -5.81 -11.87 -5.35
CA LEU A 5 -5.37 -12.75 -6.42
C LEU A 5 -6.18 -14.05 -6.43
N ALA A 6 -6.65 -14.43 -7.62
CA ALA A 6 -7.34 -15.70 -7.83
C ALA A 6 -6.41 -16.91 -7.73
N GLU A 7 -5.12 -16.73 -8.03
CA GLU A 7 -4.12 -17.79 -8.09
C GLU A 7 -2.75 -17.31 -7.56
N PRO A 8 -1.86 -18.22 -7.13
CA PRO A 8 -0.50 -17.87 -6.75
C PRO A 8 0.27 -17.24 -7.91
N LEU A 9 1.17 -16.31 -7.59
CA LEU A 9 2.03 -15.71 -8.61
C LEU A 9 2.95 -16.75 -9.24
N SER A 10 2.96 -16.77 -10.57
CA SER A 10 3.94 -17.57 -11.32
C SER A 10 5.37 -17.10 -11.01
N PRO A 11 6.38 -17.98 -11.16
CA PRO A 11 7.78 -17.56 -10.99
C PRO A 11 8.21 -16.42 -11.92
N ALA A 12 7.55 -16.26 -13.08
CA ALA A 12 7.81 -15.15 -13.98
C ALA A 12 7.24 -13.83 -13.44
N ALA A 13 5.98 -13.83 -13.01
CA ALA A 13 5.34 -12.68 -12.38
C ALA A 13 6.09 -12.24 -11.11
N LEU A 14 6.57 -13.17 -10.30
CA LEU A 14 7.37 -12.84 -9.10
C LEU A 14 8.70 -12.15 -9.46
N ARG A 15 9.36 -12.56 -10.56
CA ARG A 15 10.58 -11.89 -11.04
C ARG A 15 10.31 -10.49 -11.54
N GLU A 16 9.21 -10.30 -12.27
CA GLU A 16 8.81 -8.99 -12.78
C GLU A 16 8.38 -8.06 -11.65
N PHE A 17 7.62 -8.58 -10.67
CA PHE A 17 7.25 -7.85 -9.47
C PHE A 17 8.48 -7.39 -8.69
N ARG A 18 9.45 -8.27 -8.49
CA ARG A 18 10.75 -7.91 -7.89
C ARG A 18 11.48 -6.85 -8.71
N ALA A 19 11.51 -6.98 -10.04
CA ALA A 19 12.17 -6.01 -10.92
C ALA A 19 11.51 -4.62 -10.83
N LEU A 20 10.17 -4.58 -10.75
CA LEU A 20 9.41 -3.35 -10.50
C LEU A 20 9.82 -2.73 -9.17
N MET A 21 9.84 -3.51 -8.07
CA MET A 21 10.23 -3.00 -6.75
C MET A 21 11.66 -2.45 -6.78
N VAL A 22 12.62 -3.16 -7.39
CA VAL A 22 13.99 -2.65 -7.53
C VAL A 22 14.04 -1.35 -8.35
N GLY A 23 13.29 -1.28 -9.45
CA GLY A 23 13.28 -0.11 -10.34
C GLY A 23 12.68 1.14 -9.71
N LEU A 24 11.60 0.97 -8.94
CA LEU A 24 10.92 2.08 -8.26
C LEU A 24 11.64 2.52 -6.98
N SER A 25 12.45 1.66 -6.36
CA SER A 25 12.90 1.94 -4.99
C SER A 25 14.28 2.59 -4.92
N SER A 26 14.43 3.56 -4.03
CA SER A 26 15.71 4.21 -3.66
C SER A 26 16.47 3.43 -2.60
N HIS A 27 15.75 2.60 -1.83
CA HIS A 27 16.26 1.56 -0.94
C HIS A 27 15.43 0.31 -1.18
N PHE A 28 16.09 -0.85 -1.17
CA PHE A 28 15.46 -2.13 -1.39
C PHE A 28 16.11 -3.17 -0.48
N ASP A 29 15.31 -3.78 0.37
CA ASP A 29 15.64 -4.99 1.10
C ASP A 29 14.55 -6.05 0.86
N GLU A 30 14.97 -7.28 0.62
CA GLU A 30 14.09 -8.42 0.38
C GLU A 30 14.46 -9.54 1.34
N LYS A 31 13.75 -9.60 2.47
CA LYS A 31 14.02 -10.58 3.53
C LYS A 31 13.71 -12.01 3.07
N ARG A 32 12.71 -12.15 2.20
CA ARG A 32 12.29 -13.40 1.56
C ARG A 32 11.58 -13.11 0.24
N PRO A 33 11.47 -14.08 -0.68
CA PRO A 33 10.78 -13.89 -1.95
C PRO A 33 9.38 -13.30 -1.76
N GLY A 34 9.14 -12.15 -2.39
CA GLY A 34 7.85 -11.47 -2.32
C GLY A 34 7.60 -10.67 -1.04
N PHE A 35 8.62 -10.42 -0.20
CA PHE A 35 8.56 -9.52 0.95
C PHE A 35 9.59 -8.41 0.79
N PHE A 36 9.11 -7.19 0.56
CA PHE A 36 9.95 -6.06 0.18
C PHE A 36 9.79 -4.92 1.20
N ASP A 37 10.90 -4.55 1.82
CA ASP A 37 11.06 -3.31 2.58
C ASP A 37 11.74 -2.30 1.65
N VAL A 38 10.99 -1.31 1.22
CA VAL A 38 11.40 -0.42 0.14
C VAL A 38 11.13 1.04 0.45
N ASN A 39 11.95 1.92 -0.12
CA ASN A 39 11.69 3.35 -0.11
C ASN A 39 11.34 3.82 -1.51
N VAL A 40 10.12 4.28 -1.75
CA VAL A 40 9.63 4.68 -3.08
C VAL A 40 9.41 6.20 -3.12
N PRO A 41 10.31 6.95 -3.79
CA PRO A 41 10.08 8.37 -4.08
C PRO A 41 8.81 8.57 -4.92
N ALA A 42 7.98 9.56 -4.56
CA ALA A 42 6.72 9.82 -5.25
C ALA A 42 6.92 10.19 -6.73
N GLU A 43 8.07 10.78 -7.06
CA GLU A 43 8.42 11.20 -8.41
C GLU A 43 8.57 10.00 -9.35
N ARG A 44 9.01 8.85 -8.82
CA ARG A 44 9.09 7.60 -9.58
C ARG A 44 7.73 6.96 -9.84
N LEU A 45 6.69 7.43 -9.14
CA LEU A 45 5.30 7.11 -9.39
C LEU A 45 4.60 8.20 -10.22
N GLY A 46 5.35 9.21 -10.69
CA GLY A 46 4.83 10.30 -11.52
C GLY A 46 4.16 11.44 -10.73
N VAL A 47 4.45 11.57 -9.43
CA VAL A 47 3.87 12.61 -8.57
C VAL A 47 4.96 13.53 -8.02
N GLU A 48 4.75 14.84 -8.13
CA GLU A 48 5.62 15.84 -7.52
C GLU A 48 5.34 15.96 -6.02
N ASP A 49 6.36 15.79 -5.18
CA ASP A 49 6.27 16.17 -3.76
C ASP A 49 6.35 17.70 -3.64
N ARG A 50 5.20 18.38 -3.69
CA ARG A 50 5.10 19.84 -3.60
C ARG A 50 5.22 20.41 -2.18
N ARG A 51 5.83 19.68 -1.24
CA ARG A 51 6.11 20.24 0.08
C ARG A 51 7.01 21.47 -0.08
N GLU A 52 6.45 22.62 0.26
CA GLU A 52 7.09 23.94 0.29
C GLU A 52 8.53 23.87 0.81
N GLU A 53 9.41 24.60 0.13
CA GLU A 53 10.81 24.85 0.49
C GLU A 53 10.99 25.54 1.87
N ASP A 54 9.95 25.67 2.69
CA ASP A 54 9.88 26.54 3.87
C ASP A 54 10.43 25.89 5.17
N TRP A 55 10.78 24.60 5.17
CA TRP A 55 11.44 23.97 6.33
C TRP A 55 12.96 24.21 6.39
N ARG A 56 13.57 24.84 5.37
CA ARG A 56 14.99 25.25 5.39
C ARG A 56 15.29 26.42 6.32
N LYS A 57 14.29 26.96 7.04
CA LYS A 57 14.54 27.84 8.19
C LYS A 57 14.63 27.00 9.46
N PRO A 58 15.83 26.87 10.07
CA PRO A 58 15.93 26.17 11.33
C PRO A 58 15.18 26.96 12.40
N PHE A 59 14.10 26.38 12.93
CA PHE A 59 13.55 26.82 14.21
C PHE A 59 14.54 26.42 15.31
N PRO A 60 15.00 27.34 16.17
CA PRO A 60 15.82 26.96 17.31
C PRO A 60 14.90 26.39 18.39
N LEU A 61 15.04 25.10 18.70
CA LEU A 61 14.45 24.52 19.91
C LEU A 61 15.52 23.84 20.78
N PRO A 62 15.35 23.87 22.11
CA PRO A 62 16.40 23.54 23.07
C PRO A 62 16.52 22.03 23.28
N LEU A 63 17.76 21.62 23.51
CA LEU A 63 18.22 20.27 23.82
C LEU A 63 17.42 19.62 24.97
N LEU A 64 16.71 18.53 24.69
CA LEU A 64 16.37 17.51 25.68
C LEU A 64 16.62 16.11 25.10
N GLY A 65 17.29 15.27 25.88
CA GLY A 65 17.97 14.05 25.45
C GLY A 65 17.04 12.90 25.02
N SER A 66 17.41 12.29 23.90
CA SER A 66 16.94 10.99 23.43
C SER A 66 17.80 9.87 24.04
N THR A 67 17.24 8.66 24.25
CA THR A 67 17.93 7.37 23.92
C THR A 67 17.21 6.09 24.35
N SER A 68 16.12 6.07 25.14
CA SER A 68 15.57 4.78 25.64
C SER A 68 14.21 4.33 25.10
N ALA A 69 13.42 5.17 24.44
CA ALA A 69 12.09 4.77 23.95
C ALA A 69 12.13 4.18 22.52
N ASP A 70 13.20 4.46 21.77
CA ASP A 70 13.26 4.20 20.33
C ASP A 70 13.67 2.76 19.99
N GLU A 71 14.40 2.09 20.89
CA GLU A 71 14.84 0.70 20.71
C GLU A 71 13.68 -0.29 20.93
N GLU A 72 12.81 -0.05 21.92
CA GLU A 72 11.65 -0.91 22.19
C GLU A 72 10.61 -0.84 21.06
N LEU A 73 10.39 0.35 20.49
CA LEU A 73 9.47 0.51 19.36
C LEU A 73 10.02 -0.14 18.08
N THR A 74 11.32 0.04 17.81
CA THR A 74 11.99 -0.58 16.65
C THR A 74 11.97 -2.11 16.73
N ALA A 75 12.10 -2.67 17.94
CA ALA A 75 11.96 -4.12 18.16
C ALA A 75 10.53 -4.63 17.94
N LEU A 76 9.53 -3.77 18.13
CA LEU A 76 8.11 -4.12 17.95
C LEU A 76 7.65 -4.03 16.49
N VAL A 77 8.12 -3.02 15.73
CA VAL A 77 7.67 -2.77 14.35
C VAL A 77 8.71 -3.12 13.26
N GLY A 78 9.94 -3.45 13.63
CA GLY A 78 11.00 -3.86 12.69
C GLY A 78 11.61 -2.71 11.86
N PHE A 79 11.20 -1.46 12.09
CA PHE A 79 11.77 -0.24 11.50
C PHE A 79 11.74 0.93 12.51
N ASN A 80 12.57 1.96 12.30
CA ASN A 80 12.63 3.14 13.18
C ASN A 80 11.72 4.27 12.63
N PRO A 81 10.59 4.60 13.28
CA PRO A 81 9.67 5.62 12.80
C PRO A 81 10.14 7.07 13.01
N GLN A 82 11.21 7.29 13.80
CA GLN A 82 11.77 8.61 14.07
C GLN A 82 13.05 8.92 13.28
N ARG A 83 13.55 7.99 12.46
CA ARG A 83 14.51 8.38 11.42
C ARG A 83 13.75 9.21 10.40
N GLU A 84 14.10 10.49 10.35
CA GLU A 84 13.83 11.43 9.25
C GLU A 84 14.48 10.92 7.94
N ASP A 85 14.12 9.72 7.51
CA ASP A 85 14.29 9.34 6.13
C ASP A 85 13.06 9.88 5.40
N TRP A 86 13.28 11.01 4.73
CA TRP A 86 12.48 11.60 3.65
C TRP A 86 12.14 10.62 2.50
N ARG A 87 12.29 9.32 2.73
CA ARG A 87 12.40 8.25 1.75
C ARG A 87 11.10 7.46 1.54
N ARG A 88 10.04 7.75 2.31
CA ARG A 88 8.70 7.14 2.19
C ARG A 88 8.79 5.60 2.18
N PRO A 89 8.97 4.99 3.37
CA PRO A 89 9.06 3.55 3.48
C PRO A 89 7.72 2.90 3.14
N PHE A 90 7.78 1.82 2.39
CA PHE A 90 6.69 0.91 2.11
C PHE A 90 7.08 -0.50 2.51
N LEU A 91 6.13 -1.19 3.10
CA LEU A 91 6.18 -2.63 3.22
C LEU A 91 5.23 -3.23 2.18
N VAL A 92 5.81 -3.98 1.24
CA VAL A 92 5.07 -4.63 0.15
C VAL A 92 5.30 -6.12 0.26
N TYR A 93 4.26 -6.91 0.49
CA TYR A 93 4.44 -8.34 0.69
C TYR A 93 3.30 -9.20 0.17
N LEU A 94 3.68 -10.33 -0.41
CA LEU A 94 2.79 -11.41 -0.82
C LEU A 94 2.38 -12.25 0.39
N MET A 95 1.14 -12.73 0.39
CA MET A 95 0.56 -13.59 1.41
C MET A 95 -0.32 -14.66 0.74
N GLY A 96 -0.39 -15.84 1.33
CA GLY A 96 -1.28 -16.93 0.92
C GLY A 96 -0.69 -18.30 1.25
N PRO A 97 -1.38 -19.39 0.90
CA PRO A 97 -0.93 -20.74 1.21
C PRO A 97 0.47 -21.04 0.66
N GLY A 98 1.40 -21.39 1.56
CA GLY A 98 2.78 -21.75 1.18
C GLY A 98 3.67 -20.58 0.73
N VAL A 99 3.22 -19.34 0.86
CA VAL A 99 4.03 -18.15 0.55
C VAL A 99 3.69 -16.98 1.48
N GLY A 100 4.71 -16.25 1.93
CA GLY A 100 4.43 -15.07 2.74
C GLY A 100 3.84 -15.40 4.12
N ASP A 101 2.94 -14.55 4.59
CA ASP A 101 2.28 -14.68 5.89
C ASP A 101 0.89 -15.31 5.74
N GLU A 102 0.86 -16.64 5.65
CA GLU A 102 -0.37 -17.43 5.47
C GLU A 102 -1.40 -17.17 6.58
N SER A 103 -0.97 -17.05 7.84
CA SER A 103 -1.88 -16.76 8.96
C SER A 103 -2.51 -15.38 8.89
N ILE A 104 -1.82 -14.39 8.31
CA ILE A 104 -2.39 -13.05 8.10
C ILE A 104 -3.44 -13.15 7.00
N PHE A 105 -3.10 -13.80 5.89
CA PHE A 105 -4.06 -14.05 4.80
C PHE A 105 -5.34 -14.73 5.30
N GLU A 106 -5.21 -15.83 6.05
CA GLU A 106 -6.37 -16.54 6.61
C GLU A 106 -7.20 -15.65 7.55
N ALA A 107 -6.57 -14.85 8.40
CA ALA A 107 -7.26 -13.95 9.32
C ALA A 107 -8.00 -12.82 8.60
N GLU A 108 -7.39 -12.22 7.56
CA GLU A 108 -8.02 -11.17 6.76
C GLU A 108 -9.18 -11.70 5.91
N HIS A 109 -9.18 -12.98 5.54
CA HIS A 109 -10.20 -13.57 4.64
C HIS A 109 -11.19 -14.50 5.33
N ALA A 110 -11.18 -14.59 6.67
CA ALA A 110 -11.98 -15.56 7.40
C ALA A 110 -13.49 -15.36 7.18
N ASP A 111 -13.95 -14.12 7.00
CA ASP A 111 -15.36 -13.73 7.05
C ASP A 111 -15.77 -12.76 5.92
N GLU A 112 -15.24 -12.91 4.71
CA GLU A 112 -15.48 -11.97 3.58
C GLU A 112 -16.31 -12.58 2.39
N PRO A 113 -17.54 -13.10 2.61
CA PRO A 113 -18.31 -13.72 1.52
C PRO A 113 -18.80 -12.71 0.45
N GLU A 114 -18.98 -11.44 0.83
CA GLU A 114 -19.40 -10.38 -0.10
C GLU A 114 -18.29 -10.01 -1.09
N VAL A 115 -17.02 -10.10 -0.66
CA VAL A 115 -15.85 -9.88 -1.51
C VAL A 115 -15.80 -10.94 -2.61
N GLU A 116 -16.01 -12.22 -2.29
CA GLU A 116 -16.08 -13.29 -3.30
C GLU A 116 -17.21 -13.04 -4.32
N ALA A 117 -18.38 -12.57 -3.87
CA ALA A 117 -19.50 -12.29 -4.74
C ALA A 117 -19.21 -11.15 -5.74
N VAL A 118 -18.51 -10.10 -5.32
CA VAL A 118 -18.11 -8.98 -6.18
C VAL A 118 -16.97 -9.38 -7.12
N LEU A 119 -15.97 -10.10 -6.60
CA LEU A 119 -14.81 -10.54 -7.39
C LEU A 119 -15.16 -11.60 -8.44
N GLY A 120 -16.18 -12.43 -8.17
CA GLY A 120 -16.49 -13.61 -8.97
C GLY A 120 -15.49 -14.76 -8.78
N PHE A 121 -14.59 -14.65 -7.81
CA PHE A 121 -13.66 -15.70 -7.39
C PHE A 121 -13.35 -15.55 -5.90
N ARG A 122 -12.99 -16.67 -5.27
CA ARG A 122 -12.45 -16.66 -3.91
C ARG A 122 -10.96 -16.32 -3.95
N PRO A 123 -10.50 -15.25 -3.28
CA PRO A 123 -9.07 -14.97 -3.18
C PRO A 123 -8.32 -16.17 -2.61
N THR A 124 -7.18 -16.49 -3.22
CA THR A 124 -6.28 -17.53 -2.70
C THR A 124 -4.97 -16.95 -2.20
N HIS A 125 -4.59 -15.78 -2.71
CA HIS A 125 -3.39 -15.05 -2.35
C HIS A 125 -3.68 -13.55 -2.38
N ALA A 126 -2.83 -12.79 -1.73
CA ALA A 126 -2.94 -11.34 -1.72
C ALA A 126 -1.57 -10.67 -1.70
N VAL A 127 -1.48 -9.45 -2.21
CA VAL A 127 -0.32 -8.58 -2.00
C VAL A 127 -0.75 -7.38 -1.17
N ASN A 128 -0.19 -7.22 0.02
CA ASN A 128 -0.39 -6.03 0.81
C ASN A 128 0.63 -4.94 0.42
N VAL A 129 0.15 -3.71 0.28
CA VAL A 129 0.94 -2.50 0.10
C VAL A 129 0.62 -1.55 1.25
N SER A 130 1.60 -1.34 2.12
CA SER A 130 1.46 -0.49 3.31
C SER A 130 2.53 0.59 3.35
N ALA A 131 2.12 1.84 3.55
CA ALA A 131 3.03 2.95 3.78
C ALA A 131 3.37 3.09 5.28
N GLY A 132 4.65 3.25 5.59
CA GLY A 132 5.09 3.59 6.94
C GLY A 132 4.66 4.99 7.38
N CYS A 133 4.35 5.87 6.42
CA CYS A 133 3.88 7.24 6.65
C CYS A 133 2.36 7.39 6.44
N ASN A 134 1.79 8.57 6.68
CA ASN A 134 0.33 8.80 6.62
C ASN A 134 -0.05 10.21 6.13
N GLY A 135 0.86 10.92 5.45
CA GLY A 135 0.54 12.19 4.82
C GLY A 135 -0.32 12.00 3.56
N GLU A 136 -0.93 13.09 3.07
CA GLU A 136 -1.73 13.08 1.83
C GLU A 136 -0.97 12.45 0.66
N ILE A 137 0.29 12.82 0.53
CA ILE A 137 1.16 12.34 -0.54
C ILE A 137 1.57 10.87 -0.36
N ASP A 138 1.47 10.31 0.86
CA ASP A 138 1.71 8.90 1.13
C ASP A 138 0.49 8.06 0.75
N HIS A 139 -0.72 8.61 0.92
CA HIS A 139 -1.95 7.97 0.43
C HIS A 139 -1.90 7.86 -1.09
N VAL A 140 -1.51 8.95 -1.76
CA VAL A 140 -1.37 8.99 -3.22
C VAL A 140 -0.32 7.98 -3.69
N ALA A 141 0.85 7.98 -3.04
CA ALA A 141 1.92 7.04 -3.37
C ALA A 141 1.51 5.58 -3.11
N THR A 142 0.74 5.29 -2.06
CA THR A 142 0.20 3.95 -1.78
C THR A 142 -0.73 3.48 -2.91
N ALA A 143 -1.66 4.34 -3.35
CA ALA A 143 -2.57 4.03 -4.44
C ALA A 143 -1.85 3.79 -5.76
N LEU A 144 -0.89 4.67 -6.12
CA LEU A 144 -0.14 4.55 -7.37
C LEU A 144 0.85 3.37 -7.36
N LEU A 145 1.52 3.11 -6.23
CA LEU A 145 2.37 1.94 -6.09
C LEU A 145 1.55 0.65 -6.25
N THR A 146 0.38 0.59 -5.63
CA THR A 146 -0.53 -0.56 -5.78
C THR A 146 -0.96 -0.73 -7.23
N ALA A 147 -1.37 0.35 -7.90
CA ALA A 147 -1.73 0.30 -9.32
C ALA A 147 -0.56 -0.18 -10.20
N ALA A 148 0.67 0.26 -9.92
CA ALA A 148 1.87 -0.21 -10.63
C ALA A 148 2.17 -1.68 -10.38
N VAL A 149 1.95 -2.19 -9.16
CA VAL A 149 2.07 -3.61 -8.85
C VAL A 149 1.03 -4.41 -9.63
N MET A 150 -0.22 -3.96 -9.64
CA MET A 150 -1.32 -4.60 -10.38
C MET A 150 -1.06 -4.67 -11.88
N ASP A 151 -0.42 -3.66 -12.49
CA ASP A 151 -0.07 -3.71 -13.92
C ASP A 151 0.90 -4.87 -14.24
N VAL A 152 1.67 -5.35 -13.26
CA VAL A 152 2.63 -6.45 -13.41
C VAL A 152 2.02 -7.80 -13.04
N ILE A 153 1.30 -7.86 -11.91
CA ILE A 153 0.84 -9.14 -11.35
C ILE A 153 -0.66 -9.40 -11.56
N GLY A 154 -1.41 -8.41 -12.05
CA GLY A 154 -2.87 -8.45 -12.09
C GLY A 154 -3.52 -8.27 -10.71
N GLY A 155 -4.69 -8.89 -10.55
CA GLY A 155 -5.47 -8.84 -9.31
C GLY A 155 -6.44 -7.67 -9.20
N VAL A 156 -7.10 -7.59 -8.05
CA VAL A 156 -8.10 -6.56 -7.73
C VAL A 156 -7.71 -5.83 -6.47
N ALA A 157 -7.68 -4.50 -6.51
CA ALA A 157 -7.44 -3.70 -5.32
C ALA A 157 -8.65 -3.75 -4.40
N LYS A 158 -8.39 -4.03 -3.12
CA LYS A 158 -9.30 -3.93 -1.99
C LYS A 158 -8.87 -2.73 -1.14
N ALA A 159 -9.74 -1.74 -1.04
CA ALA A 159 -9.49 -0.51 -0.29
C ALA A 159 -10.66 -0.20 0.63
N GLU A 160 -10.33 0.16 1.86
CA GLU A 160 -11.30 0.65 2.84
C GLU A 160 -11.69 2.10 2.52
N LEU A 161 -12.94 2.44 2.82
CA LEU A 161 -13.55 3.74 2.61
C LEU A 161 -13.86 4.41 3.94
N LEU A 162 -13.62 5.72 4.01
CA LEU A 162 -14.17 6.58 5.06
C LEU A 162 -15.65 6.86 4.78
N ASP A 163 -16.38 7.21 5.84
CA ASP A 163 -17.76 7.68 5.76
C ASP A 163 -17.93 8.74 4.65
N GLY A 164 -18.87 8.49 3.73
CA GLY A 164 -19.19 9.39 2.62
C GLY A 164 -18.33 9.22 1.36
N GLN A 165 -17.24 8.45 1.39
CA GLN A 165 -16.39 8.22 0.21
C GLN A 165 -17.04 7.34 -0.85
N VAL A 166 -18.04 6.53 -0.49
CA VAL A 166 -18.86 5.74 -1.43
C VAL A 166 -19.36 6.60 -2.59
N SER A 167 -19.90 7.77 -2.28
CA SER A 167 -20.41 8.71 -3.29
C SER A 167 -19.32 9.27 -4.21
N VAL A 168 -18.07 9.28 -3.75
CA VAL A 168 -16.89 9.71 -4.52
C VAL A 168 -16.44 8.60 -5.46
N VAL A 169 -16.42 7.35 -4.98
CA VAL A 169 -15.83 6.23 -5.73
C VAL A 169 -16.81 5.51 -6.64
N ALA A 170 -18.10 5.42 -6.30
CA ALA A 170 -19.06 4.54 -6.98
C ALA A 170 -19.19 4.75 -8.50
N GLY A 171 -18.89 5.96 -9.01
CA GLY A 171 -18.94 6.29 -10.43
C GLY A 171 -17.59 6.32 -11.14
N LEU A 172 -16.49 6.00 -10.45
CA LEU A 172 -15.16 6.05 -11.03
C LEU A 172 -14.92 4.87 -11.99
N PRO A 173 -14.19 5.09 -13.09
CA PRO A 173 -13.85 4.01 -14.00
C PRO A 173 -13.01 2.95 -13.29
N GLY A 174 -13.23 1.68 -13.63
CA GLY A 174 -12.49 0.56 -13.07
C GLY A 174 -12.98 0.06 -11.70
N VAL A 175 -14.04 0.62 -11.12
CA VAL A 175 -14.70 0.07 -9.93
C VAL A 175 -15.45 -1.21 -10.30
N LEU A 176 -15.28 -2.25 -9.49
CA LEU A 176 -15.93 -3.55 -9.66
C LEU A 176 -17.13 -3.69 -8.73
N GLY A 177 -17.04 -3.15 -7.52
CA GLY A 177 -18.15 -3.11 -6.59
C GLY A 177 -17.76 -2.51 -5.25
N ILE A 178 -18.78 -2.27 -4.44
CA ILE A 178 -18.65 -1.86 -3.05
C ILE A 178 -19.23 -3.01 -2.23
N ALA A 179 -18.53 -3.38 -1.18
CA ALA A 179 -18.86 -4.52 -0.34
C ALA A 179 -18.81 -4.11 1.12
N ASP A 180 -19.40 -4.99 1.95
CA ASP A 180 -19.35 -4.94 3.40
C ASP A 180 -19.91 -3.60 3.90
N ASP A 181 -21.24 -3.49 3.91
CA ASP A 181 -21.97 -2.31 4.40
C ASP A 181 -21.38 -0.94 4.00
N ASP A 182 -20.90 -0.83 2.76
CA ASP A 182 -20.31 0.39 2.17
C ASP A 182 -18.92 0.82 2.72
N TRP A 183 -18.21 0.01 3.52
CA TRP A 183 -16.86 0.36 4.02
C TRP A 183 -15.72 -0.08 3.11
N MET A 184 -15.99 -0.83 2.04
CA MET A 184 -14.95 -1.37 1.16
C MET A 184 -15.28 -1.18 -0.32
N VAL A 185 -14.28 -0.80 -1.12
CA VAL A 185 -14.36 -0.78 -2.58
C VAL A 185 -13.37 -1.75 -3.20
N LEU A 186 -13.83 -2.45 -4.22
CA LEU A 186 -13.06 -3.35 -5.06
C LEU A 186 -12.90 -2.72 -6.44
N GLY A 187 -11.67 -2.70 -6.96
CA GLY A 187 -11.39 -2.02 -8.22
C GLY A 187 -10.09 -2.41 -8.90
N THR A 188 -9.96 -1.98 -10.15
CA THR A 188 -8.77 -2.19 -10.98
C THR A 188 -7.70 -1.10 -10.73
N ALA A 189 -6.55 -1.25 -11.38
CA ALA A 189 -5.52 -0.20 -11.38
C ALA A 189 -6.02 1.13 -12.00
N GLU A 190 -6.97 1.07 -12.94
CA GLU A 190 -7.63 2.26 -13.50
C GLU A 190 -8.43 3.00 -12.41
N PHE A 191 -9.14 2.26 -11.56
CA PHE A 191 -9.87 2.84 -10.43
C PHE A 191 -8.95 3.59 -9.48
N LEU A 192 -7.82 2.99 -9.08
CA LEU A 192 -6.88 3.65 -8.16
C LEU A 192 -6.34 4.96 -8.76
N ARG A 193 -6.02 4.96 -10.06
CA ARG A 193 -5.56 6.16 -10.77
C ARG A 193 -6.64 7.22 -10.89
N ALA A 194 -7.87 6.82 -11.18
CA ALA A 194 -9.02 7.73 -11.25
C ALA A 194 -9.34 8.33 -9.88
N TRP A 195 -9.27 7.52 -8.82
CA TRP A 195 -9.53 7.96 -7.46
C TRP A 195 -8.48 8.95 -6.98
N VAL A 196 -7.18 8.69 -7.23
CA VAL A 196 -6.09 9.63 -6.96
C VAL A 196 -6.29 10.99 -7.63
N GLY A 197 -6.90 11.02 -8.82
CA GLY A 197 -7.22 12.26 -9.52
C GLY A 197 -8.35 13.08 -8.89
N HIS A 198 -9.09 12.50 -7.93
CA HIS A 198 -10.21 13.18 -7.28
C HIS A 198 -9.72 14.08 -6.12
N PRO A 199 -10.20 15.33 -6.00
CA PRO A 199 -9.77 16.25 -4.93
C PRO A 199 -10.03 15.77 -3.50
N ALA A 200 -11.01 14.89 -3.32
CA ALA A 200 -11.35 14.27 -2.04
C ALA A 200 -10.67 12.90 -1.82
N PHE A 201 -9.67 12.55 -2.62
CA PHE A 201 -8.91 11.32 -2.46
C PHE A 201 -8.27 11.23 -1.08
N ARG A 202 -8.51 10.10 -0.40
CA ARG A 202 -7.91 9.79 0.89
C ARG A 202 -8.08 8.29 1.14
N LEU A 203 -7.05 7.65 1.67
CA LEU A 203 -7.12 6.26 2.14
C LEU A 203 -7.39 6.22 3.64
N VAL A 204 -8.01 5.13 4.09
CA VAL A 204 -8.02 4.74 5.51
C VAL A 204 -6.64 4.17 5.86
N LYS A 205 -6.20 4.41 7.11
CA LYS A 205 -5.00 3.80 7.68
C LYS A 205 -5.36 3.09 8.97
#